data_AF-A0A9W9VZY3-F1
#
_entry.id   AF-A0A9W9VZY3-F1
#
_cell.length_a   1.000
_cell.length_b   1.000
_cell.length_c   1.000
_cell.angle_alpha   90.00
_cell.angle_beta   90.00
_cell.angle_gamma   90.00
#
_symmetry.space_group_name_H-M   'P 1'
#
loop_
_entity.id
_entity.type
_entity.pdbx_description
1 polymer ?
#
loop_
_entity_poly.entity_id
_entity_poly.type
_entity_poly.pdbx_seq_one_letter_code
_entity_poly.pdbx_strand_id
1 'polypeptide(L)'
;MQFFKPFLLGFLCVVEITAAPVSKHDMLMNCMNKELDNLNNEYQLSPDNMGKLKRVMDKKIMQLSFDKPMETEHRKRPGAASMARKAMPGVPPETIDKIMGSLAKSSMHCANVLQ
;
A
#
# COMPACT_ATOMS: atom_id res chain seq x y z
N MET A 1 0.23 15.96 62.60
CA MET A 1 0.93 16.27 61.35
C MET A 1 2.36 15.77 61.44
N GLN A 2 2.69 14.68 60.76
CA GLN A 2 4.07 14.34 60.41
C GLN A 2 4.05 13.91 58.94
N PHE A 3 4.59 14.79 58.10
CA PHE A 3 4.71 14.62 56.65
C PHE A 3 5.75 13.54 56.37
N PHE A 4 5.30 12.36 55.95
CA PHE A 4 6.21 11.34 55.40
C PHE A 4 6.34 11.55 53.90
N LYS A 5 7.47 12.08 53.48
CA LYS A 5 7.92 12.16 52.09
C LYS A 5 8.93 11.03 51.88
N PRO A 6 8.67 10.07 50.98
CA PRO A 6 9.75 9.35 50.33
C PRO A 6 9.78 9.74 48.84
N PHE A 7 10.84 10.47 48.55
CA PHE A 7 11.66 10.40 47.35
C PHE A 7 11.53 9.02 46.65
N LEU A 8 10.84 8.97 45.52
CA LEU A 8 10.94 7.86 44.57
C LEU A 8 11.26 8.45 43.20
N LEU A 9 12.57 8.50 42.98
CA LEU A 9 13.21 8.53 41.68
C LEU A 9 12.60 7.45 40.77
N GLY A 10 12.50 7.79 39.49
CA GLY A 10 12.87 6.85 38.43
C GLY A 10 11.78 5.88 38.02
N PHE A 11 10.91 6.32 37.13
CA PHE A 11 10.46 5.45 36.04
C PHE A 11 10.25 6.31 34.78
N LEU A 12 11.38 6.79 34.24
CA LEU A 12 11.48 7.07 32.81
C LEU A 12 11.24 5.73 32.10
N CYS A 13 9.98 5.42 31.80
CA CYS A 13 9.65 4.46 30.76
C CYS A 13 10.15 5.06 29.45
N VAL A 14 11.43 4.85 29.15
CA VAL A 14 11.95 5.00 27.80
C VAL A 14 11.26 3.90 27.00
N VAL A 15 10.15 4.26 26.36
CA VAL A 15 9.55 3.43 25.33
C VAL A 15 10.52 3.48 24.17
N GLU A 16 11.47 2.54 24.15
CA GLU A 16 12.25 2.27 22.96
C GLU A 16 11.26 1.75 21.90
N ILE A 17 10.78 2.67 21.07
CA ILE A 17 10.08 2.32 19.84
C ILE A 17 11.14 1.70 18.95
N THR A 18 11.34 0.40 19.06
CA THR A 18 12.07 -0.35 18.04
C THR A 18 11.21 -0.29 16.78
N ALA A 19 11.51 0.65 15.89
CA ALA A 19 10.94 0.66 14.54
C ALA A 19 11.38 -0.65 13.88
N ALA A 20 10.48 -1.64 13.86
CA ALA A 20 10.72 -2.87 13.14
C ALA A 20 11.09 -2.54 11.69
N PRO A 21 12.03 -3.28 11.07
CA PRO A 21 12.36 -3.06 9.67
C PRO A 21 11.09 -3.25 8.82
N VAL A 22 10.60 -2.17 8.23
CA VAL A 22 9.40 -2.18 7.37
C VAL A 22 9.75 -2.96 6.10
N SER A 23 8.91 -3.92 5.72
CA SER A 23 9.18 -4.75 4.54
C SER A 23 9.09 -3.93 3.25
N LYS A 24 9.85 -4.31 2.21
CA LYS A 24 9.76 -3.69 0.87
C LYS A 24 8.34 -3.77 0.29
N HIS A 25 7.62 -4.85 0.62
CA HIS A 25 6.21 -4.99 0.27
C HIS A 25 5.35 -3.92 0.92
N ASP A 26 5.50 -3.68 2.21
CA ASP A 26 4.72 -2.68 2.96
C ASP A 26 5.03 -1.25 2.48
N MET A 27 6.30 -0.95 2.21
CA MET A 27 6.71 0.34 1.64
C MET A 27 6.06 0.57 0.27
N LEU A 28 6.09 -0.44 -0.60
CA LEU A 28 5.48 -0.35 -1.92
C LEU A 28 3.95 -0.23 -1.84
N MET A 29 3.30 -1.02 -0.99
CA MET A 29 1.85 -0.93 -0.77
C MET A 29 1.45 0.46 -0.28
N ASN A 30 2.15 1.00 0.71
CA ASN A 30 1.81 2.31 1.25
C ASN A 30 1.97 3.41 0.19
N CYS A 31 3.06 3.38 -0.59
CA CYS A 31 3.26 4.33 -1.69
C CYS A 31 2.16 4.22 -2.75
N MET A 32 1.87 3.00 -3.22
CA MET A 32 0.86 2.77 -4.26
C MET A 32 -0.55 3.11 -3.78
N ASN A 33 -0.86 2.85 -2.50
CA ASN A 33 -2.15 3.20 -1.90
C ASN A 33 -2.33 4.72 -1.76
N LYS A 34 -1.24 5.46 -1.47
CA LYS A 34 -1.25 6.92 -1.46
C LYS A 34 -1.46 7.50 -2.86
N GLU A 35 -0.78 6.95 -3.86
CA GLU A 35 -0.98 7.34 -5.27
C GLU A 35 -2.42 7.05 -5.73
N LEU A 36 -2.96 5.90 -5.34
CA LEU A 36 -4.36 5.58 -5.56
C LEU A 36 -5.29 6.61 -4.91
N ASP A 37 -5.05 7.03 -3.66
CA ASP A 37 -5.85 8.07 -3.01
C ASP A 37 -5.76 9.42 -3.74
N ASN A 38 -4.58 9.78 -4.22
CA ASN A 38 -4.39 10.99 -5.02
C ASN A 38 -5.20 10.92 -6.32
N LEU A 39 -5.13 9.80 -7.04
CA LEU A 39 -5.90 9.56 -8.27
C LEU A 39 -7.40 9.52 -7.98
N ASN A 40 -7.83 9.07 -6.81
CA ASN A 40 -9.25 9.03 -6.48
C ASN A 40 -9.88 10.43 -6.37
N ASN A 41 -9.08 11.49 -6.17
CA ASN A 41 -9.58 12.86 -6.27
C ASN A 41 -10.03 13.20 -7.70
N GLU A 42 -9.41 12.58 -8.71
CA GLU A 42 -9.74 12.77 -10.13
C GLU A 42 -10.87 11.84 -10.59
N TYR A 43 -10.83 10.57 -10.18
CA TYR A 43 -11.76 9.53 -10.67
C TYR A 43 -12.98 9.30 -9.79
N GLN A 44 -12.99 9.83 -8.56
CA GLN A 44 -14.12 9.82 -7.63
C GLN A 44 -14.80 8.45 -7.47
N LEU A 45 -14.01 7.38 -7.32
CA LEU A 45 -14.56 6.09 -7.00
C LEU A 45 -15.21 6.14 -5.62
N SER A 46 -16.37 5.47 -5.49
CA SER A 46 -17.00 5.23 -4.19
C SER A 46 -16.00 4.59 -3.22
N PRO A 47 -16.09 4.86 -1.90
CA PRO A 47 -15.19 4.27 -0.91
C PRO A 47 -15.08 2.74 -0.98
N ASP A 48 -16.18 2.04 -1.29
CA ASP A 48 -16.19 0.58 -1.47
C ASP A 48 -15.33 0.13 -2.67
N ASN A 49 -15.57 0.71 -3.85
CA ASN A 49 -14.75 0.46 -5.05
C ASN A 49 -13.29 0.83 -4.82
N MET A 50 -13.02 1.93 -4.13
CA MET A 50 -11.66 2.34 -3.82
C MET A 50 -10.95 1.31 -2.91
N GLY A 51 -11.64 0.82 -1.87
CA GLY A 51 -11.13 -0.24 -1.02
C GLY A 51 -10.94 -1.58 -1.74
N LYS A 52 -11.78 -1.90 -2.74
CA LYS A 52 -11.60 -3.07 -3.61
C LYS A 52 -10.36 -2.92 -4.50
N LEU A 53 -10.14 -1.72 -5.05
CA LEU A 53 -9.00 -1.42 -5.90
C LEU A 53 -7.66 -1.53 -5.15
N LYS A 54 -7.57 -0.94 -3.95
CA LYS A 54 -6.40 -1.08 -3.08
C LYS A 54 -6.08 -2.54 -2.77
N ARG A 55 -7.08 -3.32 -2.38
CA ARG A 55 -6.92 -4.78 -2.12
C ARG A 55 -6.41 -5.56 -3.34
N VAL A 56 -6.85 -5.21 -4.54
CA VAL A 56 -6.34 -5.82 -5.79
C VAL A 56 -4.86 -5.48 -5.98
N MET A 57 -4.46 -4.24 -5.71
CA MET A 57 -3.07 -3.79 -5.83
C MET A 57 -2.17 -4.40 -4.77
N ASP A 58 -2.59 -4.40 -3.49
CA ASP A 58 -1.84 -5.03 -2.39
C ASP A 58 -1.60 -6.52 -2.67
N LYS A 59 -2.62 -7.23 -3.15
CA LYS A 59 -2.48 -8.64 -3.57
C LYS A 59 -1.50 -8.82 -4.71
N LYS A 60 -1.39 -7.86 -5.64
CA LYS A 60 -0.39 -7.90 -6.70
C LYS A 60 1.01 -7.62 -6.18
N ILE A 61 1.15 -6.66 -5.27
CA ILE A 61 2.43 -6.30 -4.67
C ILE A 61 2.98 -7.49 -3.87
N MET A 62 2.16 -8.15 -3.06
CA MET A 62 2.57 -9.39 -2.36
C MET A 62 3.02 -10.52 -3.29
N GLN A 63 2.54 -10.53 -4.54
CA GLN A 63 2.95 -11.51 -5.54
C GLN A 63 4.27 -11.15 -6.24
N LEU A 64 4.80 -9.95 -6.02
CA LEU A 64 6.11 -9.54 -6.52
C LEU A 64 7.19 -10.17 -5.64
N SER A 65 8.16 -10.80 -6.29
CA SER A 65 9.40 -11.25 -5.66
C SER A 65 10.44 -10.17 -5.87
N PHE A 66 10.94 -9.55 -4.80
CA PHE A 66 12.01 -8.54 -4.89
C PHE A 66 13.41 -9.17 -5.03
N ASP A 67 13.55 -10.45 -4.69
CA ASP A 67 14.85 -11.14 -4.60
C ASP A 67 15.17 -12.00 -5.82
N LYS A 68 14.25 -12.08 -6.79
CA LYS A 68 14.44 -12.88 -8.02
C LYS A 68 14.03 -12.04 -9.23
N PRO A 69 14.83 -12.02 -10.32
CA PRO A 69 14.37 -11.46 -11.58
C PRO A 69 13.05 -12.15 -11.96
N MET A 70 12.06 -11.36 -12.39
CA MET A 70 10.78 -11.87 -12.88
C MET A 70 11.04 -12.85 -14.03
N GLU A 71 11.16 -14.14 -13.73
CA GLU A 71 11.12 -15.15 -14.77
C GLU A 71 9.76 -15.09 -15.46
N THR A 72 9.77 -15.48 -16.73
CA THR A 72 8.73 -15.39 -17.75
C THR A 72 7.38 -16.07 -17.41
N GLU A 73 7.16 -16.49 -16.15
CA GLU A 73 5.91 -17.03 -15.59
C GLU A 73 4.76 -16.02 -15.49
N HIS A 74 4.97 -14.74 -15.81
CA HIS A 74 3.92 -13.72 -15.77
C HIS A 74 2.75 -13.96 -16.74
N ARG A 75 2.90 -14.85 -17.74
CA ARG A 75 1.85 -15.11 -18.74
C ARG A 75 0.56 -15.75 -18.18
N LYS A 76 0.59 -16.38 -16.99
CA LYS A 76 -0.60 -17.07 -16.45
C LYS A 76 -1.37 -16.28 -15.38
N ARG A 77 -0.81 -15.20 -14.81
CA ARG A 77 -1.51 -14.44 -13.76
C ARG A 77 -2.31 -13.30 -14.38
N PRO A 78 -3.62 -13.17 -14.07
CA PRO A 78 -4.41 -12.06 -14.58
C PRO A 78 -3.78 -10.73 -14.15
N GLY A 79 -3.76 -9.76 -15.07
CA GLY A 79 -3.25 -8.41 -14.81
C GLY A 79 -4.07 -7.69 -13.74
N ALA A 80 -3.48 -6.66 -13.11
CA ALA A 80 -4.16 -5.84 -12.10
C ALA A 80 -5.50 -5.28 -12.63
N ALA A 81 -5.52 -4.77 -13.86
CA ALA A 81 -6.74 -4.27 -14.51
C ALA A 81 -7.84 -5.35 -14.65
N SER A 82 -7.48 -6.58 -15.01
CA SER A 82 -8.45 -7.69 -15.10
C SER A 82 -9.05 -8.04 -13.75
N MET A 83 -8.25 -8.03 -12.68
CA MET A 83 -8.75 -8.26 -11.32
C MET A 83 -9.60 -7.10 -10.81
N ALA A 84 -9.22 -5.86 -11.12
CA ALA A 84 -9.98 -4.66 -10.77
C ALA A 84 -11.36 -4.64 -11.45
N ARG A 85 -11.44 -4.99 -12.73
CA ARG A 85 -12.72 -5.13 -13.47
C ARG A 85 -13.64 -6.18 -12.85
N LYS A 86 -13.08 -7.30 -12.38
CA LYS A 86 -13.86 -8.34 -11.67
C LYS A 86 -14.33 -7.88 -10.29
N ALA A 87 -13.51 -7.13 -9.57
CA ALA A 87 -13.82 -6.65 -8.23
C ALA A 87 -14.84 -5.50 -8.24
N MET A 88 -14.86 -4.70 -9.31
CA MET A 88 -15.70 -3.50 -9.46
C MET A 88 -16.52 -3.55 -10.76
N PRO A 89 -17.48 -4.48 -10.89
CA PRO A 89 -18.25 -4.63 -12.14
C PRO A 89 -19.13 -3.43 -12.48
N GLY A 90 -19.42 -2.56 -11.49
CA GLY A 90 -20.17 -1.32 -11.67
C GLY A 90 -19.33 -0.12 -12.12
N VAL A 91 -18.01 -0.26 -12.24
CA VAL A 91 -17.13 0.80 -12.74
C VAL A 91 -16.83 0.53 -14.23
N PRO A 92 -16.95 1.52 -15.12
CA PRO A 92 -16.63 1.36 -16.53
C PRO A 92 -15.20 0.81 -16.72
N PRO A 93 -15.00 -0.20 -17.58
CA PRO A 93 -13.67 -0.78 -17.83
C PRO A 93 -12.64 0.26 -18.28
N GLU A 94 -13.06 1.27 -19.04
CA GLU A 94 -12.24 2.40 -19.48
C GLU A 94 -11.72 3.26 -18.31
N THR A 95 -12.52 3.45 -17.26
CA THR A 95 -12.12 4.18 -16.06
C THR A 95 -11.07 3.37 -15.30
N ILE A 96 -11.27 2.05 -15.19
CA ILE A 96 -10.30 1.15 -14.56
C ILE A 96 -8.97 1.17 -15.33
N ASP A 97 -9.01 1.16 -16.66
CA ASP A 97 -7.80 1.21 -17.48
C ASP A 97 -7.07 2.54 -17.35
N LYS A 98 -7.79 3.67 -17.30
CA LYS A 98 -7.21 5.00 -17.05
C LYS A 98 -6.53 5.06 -15.69
N ILE A 99 -7.20 4.61 -14.63
CA ILE A 99 -6.61 4.57 -13.28
C ILE A 99 -5.36 3.70 -13.26
N MET A 100 -5.41 2.50 -13.84
CA MET A 100 -4.26 1.60 -13.92
C MET A 100 -3.11 2.20 -14.74
N GLY A 101 -3.42 2.91 -15.83
CA GLY A 101 -2.44 3.61 -16.65
C GLY A 101 -1.76 4.76 -15.91
N SER A 102 -2.53 5.58 -15.18
CA SER A 102 -1.99 6.65 -14.33
C SER A 102 -1.16 6.08 -13.18
N LEU A 103 -1.65 5.03 -12.52
CA LEU A 103 -0.95 4.37 -11.43
C LEU A 103 0.35 3.71 -11.89
N ALA A 104 0.41 3.15 -13.10
CA ALA A 104 1.64 2.62 -13.67
C ALA A 104 2.71 3.70 -13.85
N LYS A 105 2.32 4.92 -14.27
CA LYS A 105 3.24 6.06 -14.33
C LYS A 105 3.72 6.47 -12.93
N SER A 106 2.81 6.56 -11.97
CA SER A 106 3.15 6.86 -10.56
C SER A 106 4.03 5.78 -9.91
N SER A 107 3.87 4.52 -10.32
CA SER A 107 4.61 3.39 -9.72
C SER A 107 6.13 3.46 -9.92
N MET A 108 6.60 4.18 -10.95
CA MET A 108 8.03 4.44 -11.15
C MET A 108 8.63 5.26 -9.99
N HIS A 109 7.86 6.19 -9.41
CA HIS A 109 8.28 6.95 -8.24
C HIS A 109 8.28 6.07 -6.98
N CYS A 110 7.32 5.16 -6.86
CA CYS A 110 7.28 4.21 -5.74
C CYS A 110 8.39 3.16 -5.78
N ALA A 111 8.90 2.80 -6.97
CA ALA A 111 10.04 1.90 -7.09
C ALA A 111 11.33 2.51 -6.51
N ASN A 112 11.50 3.84 -6.59
CA ASN A 112 12.64 4.53 -5.99
C ASN A 112 12.59 4.53 -4.45
N VAL A 113 11.42 4.31 -3.84
CA VAL A 113 11.27 4.18 -2.37
C VAL A 113 11.85 2.84 -1.87
N LEU A 114 12.11 1.89 -2.78
CA LEU A 114 12.65 0.56 -2.45
C LEU A 114 14.17 0.44 -2.62
N GLN A 115 14.83 1.50 -3.14
CA GLN A 115 16.29 1.61 -3.28
C GLN A 115 16.92 2.16 -1.99
#